data_AF-A0A8T6F0H6-F1
#
_entry.id   AF-A0A8T6F0H6-F1
#
_cell.length_a   1.000
_cell.length_b   1.000
_cell.length_c   1.000
_cell.angle_alpha   90.00
_cell.angle_beta   90.00
_cell.angle_gamma   90.00
#
_symmetry.space_group_name_H-M   'P 1'
#
loop_
_entity.id
_entity.type
_entity.pdbx_description
1 polymer ?
#
loop_
_entity_poly.entity_id
_entity_poly.type
_entity_poly.pdbx_seq_one_letter_code
_entity_poly.pdbx_strand_id
1 'polypeptide(L)'
;MGACYTGTCVSFRADAAESRNLSGEALELHERSLRDASASLSMTTHPALGRQWLPPRLTLAVRGVEYGASKQRRRGMTTTVDVKSFVDELVADVVEPAADALMETRYFRDLRAGTLTIRRLQGYALQHTWFNRALLKSGAIRMIKAADNPRAFKDMIAGIVAEHDHPDLCQEFGINIGLTERDFEEMVPVHEVLLHTSVIVASSLINTCPAAGRASGLTNETMVQRYSTELFNYLQEAPYNIPAENLEFFRIHGIVDVDHAAEAAEAVVRLVRDDRDVEMVRHMAETQVRLKLGKFEGIYDAYA
;
A
#
# COMPACT_ATOMS: atom_id res chain seq x y z
N MET A 1 15.03 6.76 -46.49
CA MET A 1 15.86 5.67 -45.95
C MET A 1 15.49 5.54 -44.48
N GLY A 2 14.67 4.62 -43.99
CA GLY A 2 14.26 3.30 -44.46
C GLY A 2 14.72 2.28 -43.41
N ALA A 3 13.82 1.85 -42.52
CA ALA A 3 13.72 0.48 -41.97
C ALA A 3 12.63 0.41 -40.89
N CYS A 4 11.49 -0.17 -41.27
CA CYS A 4 10.52 -0.78 -40.35
C CYS A 4 11.10 -2.09 -39.80
N TYR A 5 10.82 -2.39 -38.52
CA TYR A 5 10.90 -3.76 -38.00
C TYR A 5 9.49 -4.25 -37.66
N THR A 6 9.06 -5.29 -38.38
CA THR A 6 7.86 -6.07 -38.15
C THR A 6 8.21 -7.28 -37.29
N GLY A 7 7.63 -7.39 -36.09
CA GLY A 7 7.73 -8.54 -35.21
C GLY A 7 6.57 -9.52 -35.39
N THR A 8 6.90 -10.77 -35.62
CA THR A 8 6.05 -11.91 -36.00
C THR A 8 5.21 -12.43 -34.83
N CYS A 9 3.93 -12.72 -35.09
CA CYS A 9 3.03 -13.39 -34.16
C CYS A 9 3.29 -14.91 -34.18
N VAL A 10 3.69 -15.50 -33.04
CA VAL A 10 3.83 -16.96 -32.89
C VAL A 10 2.56 -17.48 -32.18
N SER A 11 1.71 -18.16 -32.93
CA SER A 11 0.54 -18.87 -32.38
C SER A 11 0.95 -20.25 -31.86
N PHE A 12 0.80 -20.48 -30.56
CA PHE A 12 0.82 -21.83 -29.99
C PHE A 12 -0.56 -22.47 -30.14
N ARG A 13 -0.66 -23.55 -30.94
CA ARG A 13 -1.77 -24.52 -30.85
C ARG A 13 -1.34 -25.60 -29.86
N ALA A 14 -2.04 -25.69 -28.72
CA ALA A 14 -1.95 -26.84 -27.84
C ALA A 14 -2.96 -27.90 -28.31
N ASP A 15 -2.48 -29.10 -28.61
CA ASP A 15 -3.30 -30.26 -28.99
C ASP A 15 -4.11 -30.77 -27.79
N ALA A 16 -5.43 -30.82 -27.95
CA ALA A 16 -6.41 -31.13 -26.92
C ALA A 16 -6.67 -32.64 -26.71
N ALA A 17 -5.65 -33.48 -26.80
CA ALA A 17 -5.83 -34.95 -26.82
C ALA A 17 -5.31 -35.72 -25.58
N GLU A 18 -4.53 -35.11 -24.68
CA GLU A 18 -3.93 -35.83 -23.52
C GLU A 18 -4.61 -35.60 -22.16
N SER A 19 -5.66 -34.78 -22.07
CA SER A 19 -6.23 -34.36 -20.78
C SER A 19 -7.31 -35.28 -20.18
N ARG A 20 -7.56 -36.48 -20.72
CA ARG A 20 -8.72 -37.31 -20.31
C ARG A 20 -8.47 -38.43 -19.29
N ASN A 21 -7.25 -38.63 -18.79
CA ASN A 21 -6.97 -39.69 -17.80
C ASN A 21 -6.30 -39.23 -16.48
N LEU A 22 -5.99 -37.95 -16.32
CA LEU A 22 -5.31 -37.44 -15.11
C LEU A 22 -6.26 -36.96 -14.00
N SER A 23 -7.58 -36.94 -14.26
CA SER A 23 -8.57 -36.44 -13.29
C SER A 23 -9.02 -37.48 -12.26
N GLY A 24 -8.83 -38.78 -12.50
CA GLY A 24 -9.26 -39.85 -11.59
C GLY A 24 -8.32 -40.04 -10.40
N GLU A 25 -7.03 -40.25 -10.67
CA GLU A 25 -6.02 -40.51 -9.62
C GLU A 25 -5.77 -39.29 -8.71
N ALA A 26 -5.82 -38.08 -9.28
CA ALA A 26 -5.65 -36.85 -8.50
C ALA A 26 -6.80 -36.60 -7.52
N LEU A 27 -8.03 -37.00 -7.87
CA LEU A 27 -9.20 -36.89 -6.99
C LEU A 27 -9.16 -37.92 -5.86
N GLU A 28 -8.73 -39.16 -6.14
CA GLU A 28 -8.56 -40.19 -5.10
C GLU A 28 -7.46 -39.83 -4.11
N LEU A 29 -6.34 -39.26 -4.57
CA LEU A 29 -5.24 -38.79 -3.69
C LEU A 29 -5.69 -37.63 -2.78
N HIS A 30 -6.52 -36.72 -3.30
CA HIS A 30 -7.06 -35.60 -2.52
C HIS A 30 -8.07 -36.06 -1.47
N GLU A 31 -8.97 -36.99 -1.81
CA GLU A 31 -9.93 -37.55 -0.85
C GLU A 31 -9.26 -38.38 0.26
N ARG A 32 -8.16 -39.08 -0.04
CA ARG A 32 -7.37 -39.81 0.97
C ARG A 32 -6.73 -38.86 1.98
N SER A 33 -6.12 -37.78 1.50
CA SER A 33 -5.51 -36.74 2.34
C SER A 33 -6.52 -36.08 3.29
N LEU A 34 -7.75 -35.82 2.82
CA LEU A 34 -8.81 -35.26 3.66
C LEU A 34 -9.33 -36.23 4.74
N ARG A 35 -9.36 -37.54 4.47
CA ARG A 35 -9.73 -38.56 5.47
C ARG A 35 -8.67 -38.70 6.56
N ASP A 36 -7.39 -38.63 6.20
CA ASP A 36 -6.28 -38.72 7.16
C ASP A 36 -6.19 -37.46 8.03
N ALA A 37 -6.48 -36.27 7.47
CA ALA A 37 -6.59 -35.04 8.24
C ALA A 37 -7.74 -35.08 9.27
N SER A 38 -8.89 -35.67 8.90
CA SER A 38 -10.04 -35.82 9.80
C SER A 38 -9.81 -36.79 10.97
N ALA A 39 -8.86 -37.72 10.86
CA ALA A 39 -8.58 -38.71 11.90
C ALA A 39 -7.64 -38.20 13.01
N SER A 40 -6.99 -37.04 12.82
CA SER A 40 -5.99 -36.50 13.74
C SER A 40 -6.50 -35.45 14.73
N LEU A 41 -7.76 -35.03 14.63
CA LEU A 41 -8.39 -34.09 15.56
C LEU A 41 -9.07 -34.83 16.72
N SER A 42 -8.27 -35.47 17.56
CA SER A 42 -8.68 -35.91 18.89
C SER A 42 -8.41 -34.79 19.90
N MET A 43 -9.48 -34.19 20.41
CA MET A 43 -9.44 -33.13 21.43
C MET A 43 -8.83 -33.67 22.72
N THR A 44 -7.62 -33.20 23.05
CA THR A 44 -7.10 -33.25 24.42
C THR A 44 -7.51 -31.98 25.15
N THR A 45 -8.48 -32.11 26.06
CA THR A 45 -8.84 -31.06 27.02
C THR A 45 -7.82 -31.05 28.16
N HIS A 46 -7.13 -29.93 28.37
CA HIS A 46 -6.43 -29.64 29.62
C HIS A 46 -6.95 -28.33 30.25
N PRO A 47 -7.17 -28.29 31.58
CA PRO A 47 -7.87 -27.20 32.24
C PRO A 47 -6.94 -26.12 32.81
N ALA A 48 -7.51 -24.92 32.93
CA ALA A 48 -7.24 -23.89 33.93
C ALA A 48 -5.87 -23.18 33.95
N LEU A 49 -5.85 -21.93 33.46
CA LEU A 49 -5.21 -20.81 34.16
C LEU A 49 -6.03 -19.53 33.92
N GLY A 50 -6.86 -19.20 34.90
CA GLY A 50 -7.51 -17.90 34.99
C GLY A 50 -6.51 -16.85 35.47
N ARG A 51 -6.18 -15.90 34.59
CA ARG A 51 -5.74 -14.55 34.95
C ARG A 51 -6.31 -13.58 33.93
N GLN A 52 -7.17 -12.67 34.39
CA GLN A 52 -7.61 -11.51 33.61
C GLN A 52 -6.38 -10.67 33.26
N TRP A 53 -6.05 -10.65 31.98
CA TRP A 53 -5.13 -9.67 31.41
C TRP A 53 -5.93 -8.38 31.19
N LEU A 54 -5.73 -7.38 32.06
CA LEU A 54 -6.13 -6.02 31.79
C LEU A 54 -4.94 -5.33 31.07
N PRO A 55 -5.09 -4.86 29.83
CA PRO A 55 -4.01 -4.15 29.16
C PRO A 55 -3.72 -2.82 29.90
N PRO A 56 -2.46 -2.37 29.94
CA PRO A 56 -2.13 -1.08 30.51
C PRO A 56 -2.78 0.05 29.69
N ARG A 57 -3.28 1.07 30.38
CA ARG A 57 -3.69 2.34 29.76
C ARG A 57 -2.47 2.99 29.11
N LEU A 58 -2.31 2.78 27.82
CA LEU A 58 -1.38 3.57 27.01
C LEU A 58 -1.96 4.98 26.86
N THR A 59 -1.32 5.94 27.51
CA THR A 59 -1.57 7.36 27.27
C THR A 59 -0.68 7.75 26.10
N LEU A 60 -1.20 7.65 24.88
CA LEU A 60 -0.50 8.11 23.68
C LEU A 60 -0.49 9.64 23.70
N ALA A 61 0.60 10.24 24.19
CA ALA A 61 0.83 11.67 24.11
C ALA A 61 1.26 12.03 22.68
N VAL A 62 0.34 11.94 21.73
CA VAL A 62 0.51 12.62 20.45
C VAL A 62 0.33 14.10 20.74
N ARG A 63 1.43 14.85 20.73
CA ARG A 63 1.34 16.32 20.69
C ARG A 63 0.54 16.68 19.45
N GLY A 64 -0.69 17.11 19.67
CA GLY A 64 -1.62 17.49 18.62
C GLY A 64 -1.01 18.58 17.76
N VAL A 65 -0.88 18.31 16.48
CA VAL A 65 -1.03 19.35 15.47
C VAL A 65 -2.51 19.74 15.54
N GLU A 66 -2.80 20.90 16.12
CA GLU A 66 -4.14 21.47 16.09
C GLU A 66 -4.50 21.77 14.63
N TYR A 67 -5.22 20.86 13.98
CA TYR A 67 -5.94 21.19 12.76
C TYR A 67 -7.07 22.13 13.17
N GLY A 68 -6.88 23.43 12.88
CA GLY A 68 -7.86 24.47 13.15
C GLY A 68 -9.21 24.07 12.57
N ALA A 69 -10.23 24.05 13.42
CA ALA A 69 -11.61 23.83 13.02
C ALA A 69 -12.01 24.85 11.95
N SER A 70 -12.12 24.41 10.70
CA SER A 70 -12.65 25.26 9.63
C SER A 70 -14.12 25.54 9.92
N LYS A 71 -14.50 26.82 9.92
CA LYS A 71 -15.88 27.27 10.12
C LYS A 71 -16.75 26.69 9.00
N GLN A 72 -17.54 25.66 9.30
CA GLN A 72 -18.66 25.22 8.45
C GLN A 72 -19.66 26.36 8.28
N ARG A 73 -19.56 27.08 7.15
CA ARG A 73 -20.65 27.92 6.66
C ARG A 73 -21.71 26.99 6.05
N ARG A 74 -22.81 26.81 6.77
CA ARG A 74 -24.04 26.21 6.22
C ARG A 74 -24.56 27.10 5.08
N ARG A 75 -24.29 26.71 3.83
CA ARG A 75 -25.00 27.19 2.63
C ARG A 75 -25.97 26.08 2.20
N GLY A 76 -27.23 26.46 1.95
CA GLY A 76 -28.27 25.54 1.49
C GLY A 76 -27.87 24.82 0.20
N MET A 77 -28.01 23.50 0.19
CA MET A 77 -27.53 22.60 -0.87
C MET A 77 -28.67 22.15 -1.77
N THR A 78 -28.67 22.68 -2.99
CA THR A 78 -29.18 22.00 -4.18
C THR A 78 -28.28 22.40 -5.33
N THR A 79 -27.22 21.62 -5.57
CA THR A 79 -26.61 21.31 -6.87
C THR A 79 -25.35 20.50 -6.61
N THR A 80 -25.22 19.39 -7.33
CA THR A 80 -24.01 18.62 -7.63
C THR A 80 -22.74 19.38 -7.26
N VAL A 81 -22.02 18.92 -6.23
CA VAL A 81 -20.64 19.37 -6.00
C VAL A 81 -19.92 19.25 -7.35
N ASP A 82 -19.25 20.30 -7.79
CA ASP A 82 -18.28 20.13 -8.88
C ASP A 82 -17.19 19.20 -8.35
N VAL A 83 -17.38 17.90 -8.61
CA VAL A 83 -16.56 16.84 -8.04
C VAL A 83 -15.09 17.05 -8.39
N LYS A 84 -14.82 17.61 -9.57
CA LYS A 84 -13.45 17.95 -9.96
C LYS A 84 -12.89 19.04 -9.03
N SER A 85 -13.61 20.15 -8.85
CA SER A 85 -13.19 21.20 -7.92
C SER A 85 -13.02 20.66 -6.48
N PHE A 86 -13.89 19.76 -6.02
CA PHE A 86 -13.72 19.11 -4.72
C PHE A 86 -12.45 18.26 -4.63
N VAL A 87 -12.12 17.47 -5.65
CA VAL A 87 -10.89 16.66 -5.65
C VAL A 87 -9.65 17.55 -5.73
N ASP A 88 -9.69 18.61 -6.54
CA ASP A 88 -8.61 19.61 -6.61
C ASP A 88 -8.41 20.27 -5.22
N GLU A 89 -9.49 20.69 -4.53
CA GLU A 89 -9.45 21.23 -3.17
C GLU A 89 -8.94 20.20 -2.15
N LEU A 90 -9.35 18.92 -2.26
CA LEU A 90 -8.87 17.87 -1.38
C LEU A 90 -7.36 17.68 -1.48
N VAL A 91 -6.83 17.69 -2.70
CA VAL A 91 -5.38 17.58 -2.94
C VAL A 91 -4.67 18.79 -2.35
N ALA A 92 -5.09 20.01 -2.69
CA ALA A 92 -4.45 21.25 -2.25
C ALA A 92 -4.54 21.49 -0.74
N ASP A 93 -5.67 21.15 -0.10
CA ASP A 93 -5.91 21.49 1.31
C ASP A 93 -5.51 20.37 2.29
N VAL A 94 -5.41 19.12 1.80
CA VAL A 94 -5.19 17.95 2.68
C VAL A 94 -3.95 17.16 2.27
N VAL A 95 -3.84 16.76 1.01
CA VAL A 95 -2.81 15.79 0.59
C VAL A 95 -1.45 16.46 0.40
N GLU A 96 -1.37 17.56 -0.34
CA GLU A 96 -0.11 18.29 -0.57
C GLU A 96 0.49 18.84 0.74
N PRO A 97 -0.27 19.51 1.63
CA PRO A 97 0.28 19.98 2.90
C PRO A 97 0.78 18.84 3.78
N ALA A 98 0.15 17.66 3.70
CA ALA A 98 0.61 16.47 4.40
C ALA A 98 1.88 15.88 3.80
N ALA A 99 2.01 15.89 2.47
CA ALA A 99 3.23 15.49 1.78
C ALA A 99 4.40 16.41 2.17
N ASP A 100 4.16 17.71 2.29
CA ASP A 100 5.15 18.67 2.79
C ASP A 100 5.46 18.44 4.27
N ALA A 101 4.44 18.23 5.12
CA ALA A 101 4.64 17.90 6.52
C ALA A 101 5.44 16.60 6.72
N LEU A 102 5.27 15.61 5.83
CA LEU A 102 6.07 14.39 5.85
C LEU A 102 7.56 14.71 5.68
N MET A 103 7.90 15.65 4.80
CA MET A 103 9.29 16.05 4.56
C MET A 103 9.92 16.75 5.77
N GLU A 104 9.10 17.29 6.66
CA GLU A 104 9.54 17.91 7.91
C GLU A 104 9.55 16.95 9.12
N THR A 105 9.24 15.67 8.93
CA THR A 105 9.44 14.65 9.96
C THR A 105 10.92 14.47 10.29
N ARG A 106 11.21 13.84 11.44
CA ARG A 106 12.61 13.55 11.83
C ARG A 106 13.31 12.67 10.80
N TYR A 107 12.58 11.73 10.21
CA TYR A 107 13.11 10.82 9.20
C TYR A 107 13.72 11.56 8.01
N PHE A 108 12.98 12.49 7.41
CA PHE A 108 13.44 13.20 6.22
C PHE A 108 14.38 14.36 6.55
N ARG A 109 14.24 15.01 7.70
CA ARG A 109 15.23 16.00 8.15
C ARG A 109 16.61 15.37 8.37
N ASP A 110 16.66 14.22 9.03
CA ASP A 110 17.91 13.50 9.26
C ASP A 110 18.49 12.96 7.94
N LEU A 111 17.64 12.52 7.00
CA LEU A 111 18.07 12.09 5.66
C LEU A 111 18.80 13.23 4.94
N ARG A 112 18.18 14.41 4.85
CA ARG A 112 18.76 15.59 4.20
C ARG A 112 20.04 16.07 4.89
N ALA A 113 20.12 15.91 6.20
CA ALA A 113 21.29 16.25 6.98
C ALA A 113 22.42 15.19 6.90
N GLY A 114 22.19 14.04 6.25
CA GLY A 114 23.15 12.94 6.22
C GLY A 114 23.34 12.24 7.57
N THR A 115 22.35 12.32 8.46
CA THR A 115 22.43 11.78 9.84
C THR A 115 21.42 10.67 10.10
N LEU A 116 20.51 10.39 9.17
CA LEU A 116 19.63 9.23 9.25
C LEU A 116 20.50 7.97 9.22
N THR A 117 20.30 7.07 10.18
CA THR A 117 21.14 5.88 10.30
C THR A 117 20.80 4.87 9.20
N ILE A 118 21.79 4.06 8.79
CA ILE A 118 21.55 2.90 7.92
C ILE A 118 20.47 1.98 8.53
N ARG A 119 20.45 1.84 9.87
CA ARG A 119 19.44 1.03 10.55
C ARG A 119 18.00 1.52 10.31
N ARG A 120 17.77 2.83 10.25
CA ARG A 120 16.44 3.38 9.91
C ARG A 120 16.07 3.18 8.44
N LEU A 121 17.03 3.27 7.53
CA LEU A 121 16.83 2.93 6.11
C LEU A 121 16.50 1.44 5.94
N GLN A 122 17.19 0.56 6.66
CA GLN A 122 16.86 -0.86 6.73
C GLN A 122 15.47 -1.08 7.30
N GLY A 123 15.09 -0.32 8.33
CA GLY A 123 13.73 -0.33 8.88
C GLY A 123 12.68 0.03 7.86
N TYR A 124 12.92 1.05 7.03
CA TYR A 124 12.06 1.36 5.90
C TYR A 124 11.94 0.16 4.94
N ALA A 125 13.06 -0.42 4.50
CA ALA A 125 13.05 -1.53 3.55
C ALA A 125 12.21 -2.72 4.07
N LEU A 126 12.47 -3.16 5.31
CA LEU A 126 11.75 -4.28 5.93
C LEU A 126 10.24 -4.01 6.04
N GLN A 127 9.88 -2.84 6.58
CA GLN A 127 8.49 -2.48 6.83
C GLN A 127 7.72 -2.19 5.54
N HIS A 128 8.39 -1.60 4.54
CA HIS A 128 7.77 -1.23 3.28
C HIS A 128 7.62 -2.44 2.34
N THR A 129 8.60 -3.35 2.29
CA THR A 129 8.43 -4.65 1.62
C THR A 129 7.25 -5.43 2.19
N TRP A 130 7.13 -5.52 3.52
CA TRP A 130 6.00 -6.20 4.15
C TRP A 130 4.65 -5.55 3.78
N PHE A 131 4.59 -4.21 3.83
CA PHE A 131 3.43 -3.44 3.38
C PHE A 131 3.07 -3.71 1.92
N ASN A 132 4.04 -3.69 0.99
CA ASN A 132 3.79 -3.91 -0.44
C ASN A 132 3.25 -5.33 -0.70
N ARG A 133 3.78 -6.35 -0.02
CA ARG A 133 3.22 -7.72 -0.11
C ARG A 133 1.76 -7.78 0.36
N ALA A 134 1.43 -7.04 1.41
CA ALA A 134 0.04 -6.95 1.89
C ALA A 134 -0.85 -6.14 0.93
N LEU A 135 -0.31 -5.12 0.26
CA LEU A 135 -1.00 -4.33 -0.76
C LEU A 135 -1.43 -5.21 -1.94
N LEU A 136 -0.57 -6.11 -2.42
CA LEU A 136 -0.92 -7.06 -3.49
C LEU A 136 -2.08 -7.99 -3.10
N LYS A 137 -2.08 -8.49 -1.85
CA LYS A 137 -3.21 -9.28 -1.30
C LYS A 137 -4.49 -8.45 -1.24
N SER A 138 -4.38 -7.18 -0.85
CA SER A 138 -5.49 -6.22 -0.87
C SER A 138 -6.03 -6.01 -2.29
N GLY A 139 -5.15 -5.89 -3.29
CA GLY A 139 -5.49 -5.85 -4.71
C GLY A 139 -6.29 -7.08 -5.15
N ALA A 140 -5.85 -8.29 -4.80
CA ALA A 140 -6.57 -9.51 -5.11
C ALA A 140 -7.97 -9.56 -4.48
N ILE A 141 -8.14 -9.09 -3.24
CA ILE A 141 -9.46 -8.95 -2.60
C ILE A 141 -10.36 -8.00 -3.40
N ARG A 142 -9.84 -6.84 -3.81
CA ARG A 142 -10.60 -5.89 -4.63
C ARG A 142 -10.97 -6.47 -5.99
N MET A 143 -10.08 -7.25 -6.60
CA MET A 143 -10.33 -7.97 -7.84
C MET A 143 -11.48 -8.96 -7.69
N ILE A 144 -11.54 -9.74 -6.60
CA ILE A 144 -12.66 -10.65 -6.31
C ILE A 144 -13.98 -9.86 -6.20
N LYS A 145 -13.97 -8.72 -5.48
CA LYS A 145 -15.16 -7.86 -5.35
C LYS A 145 -15.60 -7.22 -6.67
N ALA A 146 -14.69 -7.08 -7.63
CA ALA A 146 -14.96 -6.53 -8.95
C ALA A 146 -15.33 -7.59 -9.99
N ALA A 147 -15.42 -8.88 -9.62
CA ALA A 147 -15.57 -10.00 -10.57
C ALA A 147 -16.85 -9.95 -11.40
N ASP A 148 -17.89 -9.26 -10.94
CA ASP A 148 -19.16 -9.04 -11.64
C ASP A 148 -19.13 -7.79 -12.55
N ASN A 149 -18.07 -7.00 -12.50
CA ASN A 149 -17.88 -5.79 -13.30
C ASN A 149 -16.61 -5.88 -14.15
N PRO A 150 -16.72 -6.24 -15.44
CA PRO A 150 -15.56 -6.46 -16.31
C PRO A 150 -14.59 -5.27 -16.42
N ARG A 151 -15.09 -4.03 -16.32
CA ARG A 151 -14.23 -2.84 -16.35
C ARG A 151 -13.45 -2.72 -15.04
N ALA A 152 -14.14 -2.76 -13.91
CA ALA A 152 -13.49 -2.67 -12.61
C ALA A 152 -12.50 -3.83 -12.38
N PHE A 153 -12.82 -5.03 -12.85
CA PHE A 153 -11.92 -6.19 -12.80
C PHE A 153 -10.63 -5.95 -13.60
N LYS A 154 -10.74 -5.44 -14.84
CA LYS A 154 -9.58 -5.08 -15.67
C LYS A 154 -8.73 -3.99 -15.02
N ASP A 155 -9.36 -2.95 -14.47
CA ASP A 155 -8.66 -1.88 -13.77
C ASP A 155 -7.89 -2.41 -12.54
N MET A 156 -8.44 -3.41 -11.83
CA MET A 156 -7.75 -4.07 -10.71
C MET A 156 -6.56 -4.91 -11.18
N ILE A 157 -6.68 -5.65 -12.29
CA ILE A 157 -5.57 -6.42 -12.86
C ILE A 157 -4.43 -5.48 -13.26
N ALA A 158 -4.74 -4.40 -13.98
CA ALA A 158 -3.74 -3.42 -14.40
C ALA A 158 -2.96 -2.86 -13.20
N GLY A 159 -3.67 -2.51 -12.12
CA GLY A 159 -3.03 -2.06 -10.87
C GLY A 159 -2.15 -3.14 -10.22
N ILE A 160 -2.60 -4.39 -10.15
CA ILE A 160 -1.75 -5.48 -9.59
C ILE A 160 -0.49 -5.67 -10.44
N VAL A 161 -0.61 -5.62 -11.77
CA VAL A 161 0.54 -5.76 -12.68
C VAL A 161 1.50 -4.58 -12.54
N ALA A 162 1.02 -3.36 -12.31
CA ALA A 162 1.90 -2.23 -12.04
C ALA A 162 2.69 -2.41 -10.73
N GLU A 163 2.07 -3.00 -9.71
CA GLU A 163 2.62 -3.09 -8.36
C GLU A 163 3.42 -4.37 -8.05
N HIS A 164 3.35 -5.40 -8.92
CA HIS A 164 3.78 -6.76 -8.53
C HIS A 164 5.25 -6.88 -8.14
N ASP A 165 6.14 -6.09 -8.76
CA ASP A 165 7.58 -6.09 -8.51
C ASP A 165 7.99 -5.17 -7.34
N HIS A 166 7.10 -4.27 -6.90
CA HIS A 166 7.40 -3.28 -5.86
C HIS A 166 7.88 -3.86 -4.52
N PRO A 167 7.36 -5.00 -4.02
CA PRO A 167 7.92 -5.62 -2.82
C PRO A 167 9.39 -6.05 -3.00
N ASP A 168 9.73 -6.57 -4.17
CA ASP A 168 11.03 -7.18 -4.42
C ASP A 168 12.07 -6.09 -4.70
N LEU A 169 11.72 -5.02 -5.42
CA LEU A 169 12.56 -3.83 -5.56
C LEU A 169 12.89 -3.19 -4.20
N CYS A 170 11.93 -3.16 -3.28
CA CYS A 170 12.16 -2.63 -1.93
C CYS A 170 13.01 -3.58 -1.08
N GLN A 171 12.87 -4.90 -1.29
CA GLN A 171 13.72 -5.90 -0.65
C GLN A 171 15.16 -5.81 -1.16
N GLU A 172 15.37 -5.68 -2.46
CA GLU A 172 16.68 -5.49 -3.09
C GLU A 172 17.38 -4.24 -2.54
N PHE A 173 16.67 -3.12 -2.41
CA PHE A 173 17.21 -1.93 -1.73
C PHE A 173 17.74 -2.28 -0.32
N GLY A 174 16.94 -3.01 0.47
CA GLY A 174 17.34 -3.43 1.81
C GLY A 174 18.58 -4.33 1.83
N ILE A 175 18.66 -5.30 0.91
CA ILE A 175 19.82 -6.19 0.76
C ILE A 175 21.07 -5.37 0.41
N ASN A 176 20.95 -4.40 -0.50
CA ASN A 176 22.04 -3.52 -0.91
C ASN A 176 22.60 -2.63 0.21
N ILE A 177 21.82 -2.42 1.28
CA ILE A 177 22.27 -1.71 2.49
C ILE A 177 22.52 -2.64 3.69
N GLY A 178 22.73 -3.94 3.42
CA GLY A 178 23.25 -4.90 4.38
C GLY A 178 22.21 -5.73 5.13
N LEU A 179 20.96 -5.82 4.64
CA LEU A 179 20.01 -6.84 5.11
C LEU A 179 20.23 -8.17 4.39
N THR A 180 19.68 -9.23 4.98
CA THR A 180 19.63 -10.58 4.42
C THR A 180 18.18 -10.96 4.11
N GLU A 181 17.96 -11.97 3.26
CA GLU A 181 16.61 -12.52 3.02
C GLU A 181 15.91 -12.94 4.32
N ARG A 182 16.67 -13.55 5.25
CA ARG A 182 16.17 -13.96 6.56
C ARG A 182 15.59 -12.79 7.36
N ASP A 183 16.19 -11.60 7.27
CA ASP A 183 15.65 -10.41 7.97
C ASP A 183 14.22 -10.10 7.50
N PHE A 184 13.91 -10.30 6.22
CA PHE A 184 12.56 -10.08 5.68
C PHE A 184 11.58 -11.20 6.07
N GLU A 185 12.06 -12.45 6.21
CA GLU A 185 11.25 -13.58 6.65
C GLU A 185 10.85 -13.47 8.14
N GLU A 186 11.78 -13.00 8.98
CA GLU A 186 11.60 -12.91 10.43
C GLU A 186 10.99 -11.56 10.87
N MET A 187 10.83 -10.61 9.95
CA MET A 187 10.32 -9.27 10.27
C MET A 187 8.89 -9.30 10.81
N VAL A 188 8.67 -8.59 11.92
CA VAL A 188 7.33 -8.32 12.50
C VAL A 188 6.98 -6.84 12.33
N PRO A 189 5.89 -6.48 11.64
CA PRO A 189 5.58 -5.08 11.36
C PRO A 189 5.47 -4.25 12.65
N VAL A 190 6.05 -3.05 12.65
CA VAL A 190 5.88 -2.11 13.77
C VAL A 190 4.43 -1.66 13.84
N HIS A 191 4.00 -1.20 15.02
CA HIS A 191 2.58 -0.92 15.29
C HIS A 191 1.96 0.03 14.25
N GLU A 192 2.65 1.12 13.93
CA GLU A 192 2.18 2.15 13.01
C GLU A 192 2.08 1.62 11.56
N VAL A 193 3.02 0.77 11.14
CA VAL A 193 2.98 0.10 9.84
C VAL A 193 1.83 -0.91 9.80
N LEU A 194 1.65 -1.70 10.86
CA LEU A 194 0.55 -2.63 10.97
C LEU A 194 -0.80 -1.92 10.93
N LEU A 195 -0.95 -0.80 11.64
CA LEU A 195 -2.16 0.03 11.59
C LEU A 195 -2.44 0.53 10.18
N HIS A 196 -1.46 1.13 9.52
CA HIS A 196 -1.61 1.63 8.15
C HIS A 196 -2.02 0.50 7.19
N THR A 197 -1.30 -0.62 7.20
CA THR A 197 -1.62 -1.79 6.36
C THR A 197 -3.00 -2.35 6.67
N SER A 198 -3.39 -2.41 7.95
CA SER A 198 -4.69 -2.96 8.36
C SER A 198 -5.84 -2.16 7.77
N VAL A 199 -5.75 -0.83 7.71
CA VAL A 199 -6.78 0.02 7.09
C VAL A 199 -6.83 -0.20 5.58
N ILE A 200 -5.69 -0.35 4.91
CA ILE A 200 -5.66 -0.65 3.47
C ILE A 200 -6.32 -2.01 3.17
N VAL A 201 -5.99 -3.06 3.92
CA VAL A 201 -6.55 -4.40 3.69
C VAL A 201 -8.02 -4.45 4.12
N ALA A 202 -8.36 -3.93 5.29
CA ALA A 202 -9.73 -3.95 5.81
C ALA A 202 -10.66 -3.12 4.91
N SER A 203 -10.24 -1.94 4.45
CA SER A 203 -11.06 -1.11 3.55
C SER A 203 -11.39 -1.84 2.24
N SER A 204 -10.47 -2.66 1.71
CA SER A 204 -10.76 -3.49 0.54
C SER A 204 -11.88 -4.50 0.79
N LEU A 205 -11.96 -5.05 2.00
CA LEU A 205 -13.01 -5.97 2.41
C LEU A 205 -14.34 -5.23 2.68
N ILE A 206 -14.31 -4.25 3.58
CA ILE A 206 -15.52 -3.72 4.23
C ILE A 206 -16.04 -2.42 3.64
N ASN A 207 -15.22 -1.66 2.90
CA ASN A 207 -15.67 -0.37 2.37
C ASN A 207 -16.67 -0.61 1.23
N THR A 208 -17.81 0.06 1.33
CA THR A 208 -18.90 0.01 0.36
C THR A 208 -18.90 1.23 -0.56
N CYS A 209 -18.08 2.25 -0.30
CA CYS A 209 -17.91 3.43 -1.15
C CYS A 209 -16.67 3.27 -2.05
N PRO A 210 -16.84 3.03 -3.37
CA PRO A 210 -15.72 2.86 -4.29
C PRO A 210 -14.84 4.11 -4.40
N ALA A 211 -15.45 5.31 -4.35
CA ALA A 211 -14.74 6.58 -4.43
C ALA A 211 -13.77 6.75 -3.24
N ALA A 212 -14.21 6.46 -2.02
CA ALA A 212 -13.34 6.47 -0.85
C ALA A 212 -12.20 5.45 -0.97
N GLY A 213 -12.47 4.26 -1.54
CA GLY A 213 -11.41 3.30 -1.85
C GLY A 213 -10.32 3.87 -2.77
N ARG A 214 -10.69 4.68 -3.77
CA ARG A 214 -9.73 5.34 -4.67
C ARG A 214 -9.03 6.55 -4.05
N ALA A 215 -9.68 7.25 -3.10
CA ALA A 215 -9.05 8.32 -2.33
C ALA A 215 -7.83 7.84 -1.54
N SER A 216 -7.85 6.57 -1.10
CA SER A 216 -6.69 5.93 -0.48
C SER A 216 -5.50 5.78 -1.43
N GLY A 217 -5.76 5.48 -2.70
CA GLY A 217 -4.72 5.45 -3.74
C GLY A 217 -4.17 6.84 -3.95
N LEU A 218 -5.03 7.81 -4.29
CA LEU A 218 -4.66 9.22 -4.48
C LEU A 218 -3.72 9.73 -3.39
N THR A 219 -4.13 9.58 -2.13
CA THR A 219 -3.33 10.07 -1.00
C THR A 219 -1.98 9.37 -0.88
N ASN A 220 -1.96 8.04 -1.04
CA ASN A 220 -0.72 7.28 -0.90
C ASN A 220 0.25 7.55 -2.05
N GLU A 221 -0.26 7.60 -3.29
CA GLU A 221 0.51 7.85 -4.51
C GLU A 221 1.17 9.23 -4.48
N THR A 222 0.42 10.28 -4.14
CA THR A 222 0.99 11.63 -3.99
C THR A 222 2.10 11.67 -2.94
N MET A 223 1.91 11.01 -1.79
CA MET A 223 2.91 11.01 -0.73
C MET A 223 4.13 10.14 -1.07
N VAL A 224 3.95 8.96 -1.70
CA VAL A 224 5.07 8.09 -2.11
C VAL A 224 5.92 8.72 -3.17
N GLN A 225 5.31 9.40 -4.14
CA GLN A 225 6.05 10.18 -5.11
C GLN A 225 6.97 11.18 -4.41
N ARG A 226 6.40 12.02 -3.53
CA ARG A 226 7.15 13.08 -2.84
C ARG A 226 8.36 12.56 -2.05
N TYR A 227 8.19 11.50 -1.26
CA TYR A 227 9.31 10.97 -0.47
C TYR A 227 10.28 10.13 -1.28
N SER A 228 9.83 9.50 -2.36
CA SER A 228 10.69 8.68 -3.21
C SER A 228 11.65 9.56 -3.99
N THR A 229 11.21 10.74 -4.44
CA THR A 229 12.12 11.75 -5.00
C THR A 229 13.22 12.15 -4.01
N GLU A 230 12.91 12.33 -2.73
CA GLU A 230 13.94 12.68 -1.72
C GLU A 230 14.89 11.53 -1.43
N LEU A 231 14.37 10.32 -1.24
CA LEU A 231 15.21 9.15 -1.01
C LEU A 231 16.11 8.89 -2.21
N PHE A 232 15.59 8.99 -3.42
CA PHE A 232 16.40 8.83 -4.63
C PHE A 232 17.52 9.87 -4.67
N ASN A 233 17.23 11.15 -4.44
CA ASN A 233 18.24 12.21 -4.54
C ASN A 233 19.29 12.16 -3.41
N TYR A 234 18.87 12.08 -2.15
CA TYR A 234 19.80 12.22 -1.01
C TYR A 234 20.59 10.95 -0.70
N LEU A 235 20.08 9.76 -1.03
CA LEU A 235 20.82 8.52 -0.76
C LEU A 235 22.02 8.32 -1.69
N GLN A 236 22.06 9.02 -2.83
CA GLN A 236 23.21 9.00 -3.75
C GLN A 236 24.38 9.84 -3.22
N GLU A 237 24.10 10.80 -2.35
CA GLU A 237 25.10 11.74 -1.85
C GLU A 237 25.79 11.22 -0.58
N ALA A 238 26.91 11.85 -0.22
CA ALA A 238 27.55 11.57 1.06
C ALA A 238 26.60 11.91 2.24
N PRO A 239 26.59 11.11 3.32
CA PRO A 239 27.48 9.98 3.59
C PRO A 239 26.99 8.62 3.07
N TYR A 240 25.81 8.55 2.47
CA TYR A 240 25.18 7.28 2.07
C TYR A 240 25.84 6.64 0.86
N ASN A 241 26.12 7.44 -0.18
CA ASN A 241 26.78 7.01 -1.41
C ASN A 241 26.17 5.74 -2.02
N ILE A 242 24.85 5.58 -1.95
CA ILE A 242 24.14 4.43 -2.50
C ILE A 242 23.99 4.63 -4.01
N PRO A 243 24.49 3.72 -4.85
CA PRO A 243 24.39 3.84 -6.30
C PRO A 243 22.93 3.90 -6.78
N ALA A 244 22.66 4.68 -7.83
CA ALA A 244 21.32 4.90 -8.35
C ALA A 244 20.59 3.60 -8.77
N GLU A 245 21.35 2.62 -9.28
CA GLU A 245 20.85 1.29 -9.65
C GLU A 245 20.28 0.50 -8.46
N ASN A 246 20.72 0.81 -7.24
CA ASN A 246 20.22 0.20 -6.01
C ASN A 246 19.00 0.93 -5.42
N LEU A 247 18.54 2.01 -6.08
CA LEU A 247 17.45 2.88 -5.66
C LEU A 247 16.24 2.81 -6.61
N GLU A 248 16.12 1.72 -7.38
CA GLU A 248 15.12 1.56 -8.43
C GLU A 248 13.68 1.77 -7.95
N PHE A 249 13.31 1.24 -6.78
CA PHE A 249 12.01 1.48 -6.16
C PHE A 249 11.68 2.98 -6.06
N PHE A 250 12.65 3.78 -5.61
CA PHE A 250 12.49 5.22 -5.44
C PHE A 250 12.50 5.98 -6.77
N ARG A 251 13.29 5.50 -7.74
CA ARG A 251 13.33 6.06 -9.09
C ARG A 251 11.99 5.93 -9.78
N ILE A 252 11.36 4.76 -9.69
CA ILE A 252 10.06 4.50 -10.31
C ILE A 252 9.02 5.46 -9.72
N HIS A 253 8.79 5.40 -8.40
CA HIS A 253 7.75 6.21 -7.76
C HIS A 253 8.04 7.71 -7.77
N GLY A 254 9.31 8.13 -7.72
CA GLY A 254 9.69 9.53 -7.60
C GLY A 254 9.87 10.27 -8.92
N ILE A 255 10.13 9.56 -10.03
CA ILE A 255 10.53 10.16 -11.31
C ILE A 255 9.78 9.57 -12.50
N VAL A 256 9.66 8.25 -12.57
CA VAL A 256 9.07 7.58 -13.74
C VAL A 256 7.55 7.63 -13.69
N ASP A 257 6.99 7.56 -12.50
CA ASP A 257 5.58 7.28 -12.27
C ASP A 257 4.83 8.47 -11.64
N VAL A 258 4.90 9.60 -12.33
CA VAL A 258 4.30 10.87 -11.89
C VAL A 258 2.78 10.89 -12.11
N ASP A 259 2.27 10.00 -12.97
CA ASP A 259 0.89 10.04 -13.45
C ASP A 259 -0.10 9.29 -12.54
N HIS A 260 0.36 8.38 -11.68
CA HIS A 260 -0.51 7.59 -10.80
C HIS A 260 -1.40 8.41 -9.86
N ALA A 261 -0.88 9.52 -9.31
CA ALA A 261 -1.68 10.41 -8.47
C ALA A 261 -2.80 11.08 -9.27
N ALA A 262 -2.53 11.51 -10.50
CA ALA A 262 -3.53 12.12 -11.39
C ALA A 262 -4.59 11.09 -11.80
N GLU A 263 -4.18 9.87 -12.19
CA GLU A 263 -5.11 8.79 -12.52
C GLU A 263 -6.01 8.41 -11.35
N ALA A 264 -5.45 8.38 -10.13
CA ALA A 264 -6.20 8.12 -8.91
C ALA A 264 -7.21 9.24 -8.61
N ALA A 265 -6.83 10.51 -8.82
CA ALA A 265 -7.72 11.66 -8.69
C ALA A 265 -8.89 11.57 -9.67
N GLU A 266 -8.62 11.26 -10.95
CA GLU A 266 -9.69 11.07 -11.93
C GLU A 266 -10.60 9.88 -11.58
N ALA A 267 -10.05 8.81 -11.03
CA ALA A 267 -10.83 7.67 -10.58
C ALA A 267 -11.81 8.06 -9.45
N VAL A 268 -11.38 8.92 -8.52
CA VAL A 268 -12.28 9.49 -7.51
C VAL A 268 -13.37 10.32 -8.17
N VAL A 269 -13.02 11.24 -9.09
CA VAL A 269 -13.99 12.09 -9.79
C VAL A 269 -15.08 11.28 -10.49
N ARG A 270 -14.71 10.17 -11.15
CA ARG A 270 -15.66 9.29 -11.84
C ARG A 270 -16.58 8.50 -10.92
N LEU A 271 -16.22 8.31 -9.65
CA LEU A 271 -16.90 7.39 -8.74
C LEU A 271 -17.78 8.08 -7.70
N VAL A 272 -17.55 9.36 -7.40
CA VAL A 272 -18.39 10.14 -6.48
C VAL A 272 -19.78 10.35 -7.10
N ARG A 273 -20.83 10.03 -6.33
CA ARG A 273 -22.22 10.14 -6.79
C ARG A 273 -23.03 11.19 -6.03
N ASP A 274 -22.71 11.38 -4.76
CA ASP A 274 -23.48 12.23 -3.85
C ASP A 274 -22.58 12.84 -2.75
N ASP A 275 -23.18 13.66 -1.90
CA ASP A 275 -22.46 14.36 -0.82
C ASP A 275 -21.91 13.39 0.24
N ARG A 276 -22.51 12.20 0.39
CA ARG A 276 -22.00 11.18 1.30
C ARG A 276 -20.69 10.60 0.77
N ASP A 277 -20.60 10.35 -0.54
CA ASP A 277 -19.33 9.93 -1.16
C ASP A 277 -18.25 10.99 -0.97
N VAL A 278 -18.58 12.28 -1.11
CA VAL A 278 -17.66 13.40 -0.85
C VAL A 278 -17.13 13.36 0.58
N GLU A 279 -18.01 13.19 1.58
CA GLU A 279 -17.62 13.08 2.99
C GLU A 279 -16.71 11.86 3.23
N MET A 280 -17.06 10.70 2.66
CA MET A 280 -16.27 9.48 2.81
C MET A 280 -14.90 9.57 2.12
N VAL A 281 -14.81 10.22 0.97
CA VAL A 281 -13.56 10.49 0.26
C VAL A 281 -12.64 11.36 1.12
N ARG A 282 -13.15 12.48 1.64
CA ARG A 282 -12.38 13.37 2.51
C ARG A 282 -11.90 12.66 3.76
N HIS A 283 -12.80 11.95 4.45
CA HIS A 283 -12.45 11.19 5.65
C HIS A 283 -11.37 10.13 5.40
N MET A 284 -11.45 9.42 4.27
CA MET A 284 -10.44 8.44 3.89
C MET A 284 -9.10 9.11 3.61
N ALA A 285 -9.06 10.20 2.86
CA ALA A 285 -7.82 10.93 2.59
C ALA A 285 -7.14 11.41 3.88
N GLU A 286 -7.90 12.05 4.78
CA GLU A 286 -7.39 12.47 6.10
C GLU A 286 -6.87 11.30 6.95
N THR A 287 -7.56 10.15 6.89
CA THR A 287 -7.14 8.93 7.59
C THR A 287 -5.81 8.42 7.03
N GLN A 288 -5.67 8.38 5.71
CA GLN A 288 -4.46 7.89 5.05
C GLN A 288 -3.27 8.81 5.28
N VAL A 289 -3.47 10.13 5.25
CA VAL A 289 -2.46 11.12 5.65
C VAL A 289 -1.92 10.82 7.05
N ARG A 290 -2.81 10.66 8.04
CA ARG A 290 -2.40 10.40 9.43
C ARG A 290 -1.61 9.10 9.56
N LEU A 291 -2.08 8.05 8.90
CA LEU A 291 -1.43 6.74 8.92
C LEU A 291 -0.06 6.76 8.24
N LYS A 292 0.08 7.49 7.14
CA LYS A 292 1.35 7.61 6.41
C LYS A 292 2.40 8.39 7.22
N LEU A 293 2.00 9.51 7.84
CA LEU A 293 2.86 10.26 8.75
C LEU A 293 3.29 9.39 9.95
N GLY A 294 2.32 8.72 10.57
CA GLY A 294 2.58 7.80 11.69
C GLY A 294 3.52 6.66 11.30
N LYS A 295 3.37 6.08 10.10
CA LYS A 295 4.25 5.03 9.58
C LYS A 295 5.73 5.45 9.61
N PHE A 296 6.07 6.65 9.15
CA PHE A 296 7.47 7.10 9.12
C PHE A 296 8.01 7.41 10.52
N GLU A 297 7.21 8.00 11.41
CA GLU A 297 7.62 8.22 12.80
C GLU A 297 7.82 6.89 13.55
N GLY A 298 6.93 5.92 13.37
CA GLY A 298 7.05 4.58 13.96
C GLY A 298 8.30 3.82 13.48
N ILE A 299 8.62 3.91 12.18
CA ILE A 299 9.87 3.37 11.64
C ILE A 299 11.08 4.09 12.26
N TYR A 300 11.04 5.42 12.33
CA TYR A 300 12.14 6.20 12.89
C TYR A 300 12.45 5.82 14.35
N ASP A 301 11.42 5.63 15.17
CA ASP A 301 11.58 5.30 16.59
C ASP A 301 11.97 3.84 16.82
N ALA A 302 11.43 2.89 16.05
CA ALA A 302 11.71 1.46 16.23
C ALA A 302 13.10 1.03 15.75
N TYR A 303 13.72 1.79 14.85
CA TYR A 303 15.01 1.45 14.22
C TYR A 303 16.12 2.47 14.55
N ALA A 304 16.00 3.15 15.69
CA ALA A 304 16.98 4.11 16.20
C ALA A 304 18.36 3.49 16.46
#